data_AF-A0A653TQ54-F1
#
_entry.id   AF-A0A653TQ54-F1
#
_cell.length_a   1.000
_cell.length_b   1.000
_cell.length_c   1.000
_cell.angle_alpha   90.00
_cell.angle_beta   90.00
_cell.angle_gamma   90.00
#
_symmetry.space_group_name_H-M   'P 1'
#
loop_
_entity.id
_entity.type
_entity.pdbx_description
1 polymer ?
#
loop_
_entity_poly.entity_id
_entity_poly.type
_entity_poly.pdbx_seq_one_letter_code
_entity_poly.pdbx_strand_id
1 'polypeptide(L)'
;MTKDQILEKVKKNMKSIDLEYDLDIGIKCWDKEVEEDLDGSMRETYVVRFKTLDTNVKYNDKGELISLIEGFYCSCYVDAKTFEILYYTTPHGYRLPDGSYIRL
;
A
#
# COMPACT_ATOMS: atom_id res chain seq x y z
N MET A 1 10.11 -4.98 -16.58
CA MET A 1 9.02 -4.03 -16.31
C MET A 1 9.65 -2.74 -15.80
N THR A 2 9.18 -1.56 -16.19
CA THR A 2 9.65 -0.27 -15.65
C THR A 2 8.97 0.03 -14.30
N LYS A 3 9.51 0.99 -13.53
CA LYS A 3 8.86 1.47 -12.30
C LYS A 3 7.45 2.00 -12.54
N ASP A 4 7.21 2.64 -13.68
CA ASP A 4 5.87 3.12 -14.06
C ASP A 4 4.89 1.96 -14.30
N GLN A 5 5.34 0.91 -14.98
CA GLN A 5 4.52 -0.29 -15.19
C GLN A 5 4.23 -1.03 -13.87
N ILE A 6 5.16 -1.01 -12.91
CA ILE A 6 4.93 -1.51 -11.53
C ILE A 6 3.84 -0.68 -10.85
N LEU A 7 3.94 0.65 -10.91
CA LEU A 7 2.93 1.54 -10.33
C LEU A 7 1.54 1.31 -10.95
N GLU A 8 1.44 1.15 -12.27
CA GLU A 8 0.16 0.86 -12.92
C GLU A 8 -0.44 -0.48 -12.46
N LYS A 9 0.40 -1.52 -12.35
CA LYS A 9 -0.03 -2.84 -11.85
C LYS A 9 -0.52 -2.76 -10.42
N VAL A 10 0.22 -2.08 -9.54
CA VAL A 10 -0.16 -1.88 -8.14
C VAL A 10 -1.46 -1.08 -8.04
N LYS A 11 -1.59 0.04 -8.75
CA LYS A 11 -2.82 0.85 -8.78
C LYS A 11 -4.03 0.04 -9.25
N LYS A 12 -3.85 -0.83 -10.26
CA LYS A 12 -4.93 -1.70 -10.75
C LYS A 12 -5.35 -2.72 -9.69
N ASN A 13 -4.40 -3.33 -9.00
CA ASN A 13 -4.71 -4.30 -7.95
C ASN A 13 -5.32 -3.64 -6.71
N MET A 14 -4.83 -2.48 -6.30
CA MET A 14 -5.41 -1.67 -5.23
C MET A 14 -6.90 -1.40 -5.47
N LYS A 15 -7.29 -1.03 -6.70
CA LYS A 15 -8.69 -0.88 -7.09
C LYS A 15 -9.49 -2.19 -6.99
N SER A 16 -8.90 -3.34 -7.32
CA SER A 16 -9.61 -4.62 -7.22
C SER A 16 -9.82 -5.11 -5.79
N ILE A 17 -9.06 -4.58 -4.83
CA ILE A 17 -9.17 -4.94 -3.41
C ILE A 17 -9.73 -3.79 -2.58
N ASP A 18 -10.34 -2.76 -3.16
CA ASP A 18 -10.84 -1.57 -2.45
C ASP A 18 -9.80 -1.00 -1.47
N LEU A 19 -8.58 -0.77 -1.97
CA LEU A 19 -7.53 -0.07 -1.25
C LEU A 19 -7.25 1.26 -1.92
N GLU A 20 -7.51 2.35 -1.21
CA GLU A 20 -7.30 3.71 -1.69
C GLU A 20 -6.08 4.35 -1.04
N TYR A 21 -5.54 5.36 -1.73
CA TYR A 21 -4.40 6.14 -1.25
C TYR A 21 -4.66 7.63 -1.46
N ASP A 22 -4.01 8.43 -0.61
CA ASP A 22 -4.03 9.88 -0.68
C ASP A 22 -3.39 10.37 -1.98
N LEU A 23 -4.18 11.01 -2.84
CA LEU A 23 -3.74 11.49 -4.15
C LEU A 23 -2.76 12.66 -4.07
N ASP A 24 -2.85 13.47 -3.00
CA ASP A 24 -1.98 14.64 -2.81
C ASP A 24 -0.57 14.20 -2.42
N ILE A 25 -0.46 13.10 -1.65
CA ILE A 25 0.82 12.46 -1.32
C ILE A 25 1.31 11.56 -2.45
N GLY A 26 0.38 10.86 -3.10
CA GLY A 26 0.64 9.97 -4.21
C GLY A 26 1.20 8.61 -3.83
N ILE A 27 1.69 7.91 -4.84
CA ILE A 27 2.24 6.56 -4.76
C ILE A 27 3.56 6.49 -5.53
N LYS A 28 4.61 5.93 -4.91
CA LYS A 28 5.96 5.94 -5.46
C LYS A 28 6.62 4.57 -5.39
N CYS A 29 7.22 4.14 -6.49
CA CYS A 29 8.04 2.94 -6.57
C CYS A 29 9.51 3.29 -6.30
N TRP A 30 10.12 2.59 -5.36
CA TRP A 30 11.55 2.69 -5.05
C TRP A 30 12.36 1.73 -5.92
N ASP A 31 13.68 1.79 -5.82
CA ASP A 31 14.55 0.77 -6.40
C ASP A 31 14.34 -0.58 -5.72
N LYS A 32 14.78 -1.64 -6.39
CA LYS A 32 14.66 -2.99 -5.87
C LYS A 32 15.70 -3.23 -4.77
N GLU A 33 15.29 -3.90 -3.71
CA GLU A 33 16.12 -4.25 -2.56
C GLU A 33 15.91 -5.72 -2.18
N VAL A 34 16.88 -6.32 -1.50
CA VAL A 34 16.75 -7.69 -1.00
C VAL A 34 16.08 -7.63 0.37
N GLU A 35 14.91 -8.24 0.49
CA GLU A 35 14.05 -8.22 1.67
C GLU A 35 13.67 -9.65 2.06
N GLU A 36 13.40 -9.88 3.34
CA GLU A 36 12.84 -11.14 3.83
C GLU A 36 11.32 -11.15 3.59
N ASP A 37 10.82 -12.18 2.92
CA ASP A 37 9.41 -12.42 2.64
C ASP A 37 8.70 -13.04 3.87
N LEU A 38 7.37 -13.12 3.85
CA LEU A 38 6.55 -13.63 4.96
C LEU A 38 6.86 -15.09 5.34
N ASP A 39 7.39 -15.86 4.39
CA ASP A 39 7.81 -17.26 4.58
C ASP A 39 9.27 -17.40 5.08
N GLY A 40 9.96 -16.27 5.35
CA GLY A 40 11.36 -16.23 5.75
C GLY A 40 12.35 -16.36 4.60
N SER A 41 11.88 -16.42 3.34
CA SER A 41 12.76 -16.46 2.17
C SER A 41 13.28 -15.07 1.79
N MET A 42 14.54 -14.97 1.39
CA MET A 42 15.11 -13.71 0.89
C MET A 42 14.75 -13.51 -0.58
N ARG A 43 14.15 -12.37 -0.93
CA ARG A 43 13.76 -12.03 -2.30
C ARG A 43 14.17 -10.62 -2.68
N GLU A 44 14.55 -10.45 -3.95
CA GLU A 44 14.71 -9.11 -4.52
C GLU A 44 13.33 -8.57 -4.86
N THR A 45 12.95 -7.43 -4.29
CA THR A 45 11.61 -6.85 -4.43
C THR A 45 11.66 -5.38 -4.75
N TYR A 46 10.70 -4.90 -5.53
CA TYR A 46 10.40 -3.48 -5.62
C TYR A 46 9.42 -3.10 -4.52
N VAL A 47 9.71 -2.00 -3.82
CA VAL A 47 8.83 -1.47 -2.78
C VAL A 47 8.07 -0.25 -3.32
N VAL A 48 6.74 -0.34 -3.30
CA VAL A 48 5.85 0.77 -3.64
C VAL A 48 5.25 1.35 -2.36
N ARG A 49 5.53 2.62 -2.06
CA ARG A 49 5.04 3.30 -0.85
C ARG A 49 3.92 4.28 -1.17
N PHE A 50 2.94 4.37 -0.27
CA PHE A 50 1.80 5.28 -0.33
C PHE A 50 1.26 5.55 1.08
N LYS A 51 0.42 6.57 1.23
CA LYS A 51 -0.38 6.79 2.45
C LYS A 51 -1.85 6.50 2.14
N THR A 52 -2.56 5.79 3.03
CA THR A 52 -4.01 5.59 2.91
C THR A 52 -4.77 6.90 3.13
N LEU A 53 -6.04 6.95 2.73
CA LEU A 53 -6.86 8.14 2.98
C LEU A 53 -7.05 8.38 4.49
N ASP A 54 -7.12 9.66 4.87
CA ASP A 54 -7.66 10.03 6.17
C ASP A 54 -9.13 9.60 6.24
N THR A 55 -9.57 9.09 7.40
CA THR A 55 -10.93 8.59 7.61
C THR A 55 -11.59 9.27 8.80
N ASN A 56 -12.92 9.12 8.92
CA ASN A 56 -13.70 9.69 10.02
C ASN A 56 -13.50 11.22 10.18
N VAL A 57 -13.27 11.93 9.06
CA VAL A 57 -13.17 13.40 9.02
C VAL A 57 -14.55 13.98 9.33
N LYS A 58 -14.68 14.65 10.47
CA LYS A 58 -15.94 15.25 10.93
C LYS A 58 -15.72 16.68 11.36
N TYR A 59 -16.62 17.55 10.92
CA TYR A 59 -16.67 18.96 11.30
C TYR A 59 -17.92 19.23 12.13
N ASN A 60 -17.84 20.18 13.05
CA ASN A 60 -19.03 20.71 13.73
C ASN A 60 -19.76 21.76 12.87
N ASP A 61 -20.89 22.28 13.36
CA ASP A 61 -21.70 23.29 12.66
C ASP A 61 -20.97 24.62 12.43
N LYS A 62 -19.84 24.84 13.11
CA LYS A 62 -18.97 26.02 12.92
C LYS A 62 -17.86 25.77 11.90
N GLY A 63 -17.79 24.58 11.31
CA GLY A 63 -16.73 24.18 10.38
C GLY A 63 -15.40 23.79 11.05
N GLU A 64 -15.38 23.60 12.37
CA GLU A 64 -14.18 23.18 13.10
C GLU A 64 -14.05 21.65 13.05
N LEU A 65 -12.83 21.14 12.80
CA LEU A 65 -12.54 19.71 12.80
C LEU A 65 -12.68 19.16 14.22
N ILE A 66 -13.55 18.17 14.40
CA ILE A 66 -13.82 17.53 15.71
C ILE A 66 -13.42 16.06 15.75
N SER A 67 -13.18 15.43 14.60
CA SER A 67 -12.70 14.05 14.51
C SER A 67 -11.93 13.83 13.23
N LEU A 68 -10.81 13.11 13.34
CA LEU A 68 -9.94 12.71 12.25
C LEU A 68 -9.25 11.41 12.67
N ILE A 69 -9.21 10.43 11.78
CA ILE A 69 -8.31 9.30 11.85
C ILE A 69 -7.34 9.48 10.68
N GLU A 70 -6.10 9.84 10.99
CA GLU A 70 -5.08 10.01 9.95
C GLU A 70 -4.85 8.69 9.21
N GLY A 71 -4.72 8.79 7.90
CA GLY A 71 -4.24 7.69 7.08
C GLY A 71 -2.83 7.30 7.50
N PHE A 72 -2.42 6.11 7.11
CA PHE A 72 -1.15 5.52 7.51
C PHE A 72 -0.31 5.15 6.29
N TYR A 73 1.00 5.20 6.47
CA TYR A 73 1.93 4.78 5.42
C TYR A 73 1.92 3.27 5.27
N CYS A 74 1.79 2.82 4.03
CA CYS A 74 1.78 1.43 3.61
C CYS A 74 2.87 1.20 2.57
N SER A 75 3.29 -0.06 2.45
CA SER A 75 4.15 -0.53 1.39
C SER A 75 3.48 -1.68 0.64
N CYS A 76 3.71 -1.77 -0.65
CA CYS A 76 3.38 -2.92 -1.48
C CYS A 76 4.70 -3.53 -1.97
N TYR A 77 4.86 -4.83 -1.78
CA TYR A 77 6.05 -5.57 -2.18
C TYR A 77 5.77 -6.31 -3.48
N VAL A 78 6.64 -6.11 -4.46
CA VAL A 78 6.50 -6.70 -5.80
C VAL A 78 7.75 -7.49 -6.13
N ASP A 79 7.62 -8.76 -6.47
CA ASP A 79 8.74 -9.63 -6.82
C ASP A 79 9.51 -9.05 -8.03
N ALA A 80 10.82 -8.85 -7.90
CA ALA A 80 11.61 -8.20 -8.95
C ALA A 80 11.82 -9.07 -10.19
N LYS A 81 11.58 -10.38 -10.09
CA LYS A 81 11.75 -11.35 -11.18
C LYS A 81 10.43 -11.62 -11.90
N THR A 82 9.35 -11.89 -11.18
CA THR A 82 8.03 -12.22 -11.75
C THR A 82 7.14 -11.00 -11.91
N PHE A 83 7.46 -9.91 -11.22
CA PHE A 83 6.65 -8.71 -11.14
C PHE A 83 5.26 -8.95 -10.54
N GLU A 84 5.10 -10.03 -9.78
CA GLU A 84 3.87 -10.32 -9.03
C GLU A 84 3.82 -9.50 -7.75
N ILE A 85 2.62 -9.05 -7.41
CA ILE A 85 2.39 -8.39 -6.12
C ILE A 85 2.38 -9.50 -5.07
N LEU A 86 3.23 -9.38 -4.06
CA LEU A 86 3.33 -10.35 -2.98
C LEU A 86 2.29 -10.03 -1.91
N TYR A 87 2.35 -8.83 -1.35
CA TYR A 87 1.43 -8.34 -0.33
C TYR A 87 1.58 -6.83 -0.12
N TYR A 88 0.63 -6.27 0.62
CA TYR A 88 0.64 -4.92 1.15
C TYR A 88 0.83 -4.96 2.66
N THR A 89 1.73 -4.14 3.19
CA THR A 89 1.85 -3.93 4.64
C THR A 89 0.90 -2.86 5.11
N THR A 90 0.29 -3.11 6.26
CA THR A 90 -0.56 -2.17 7.00
C THR A 90 -0.07 -2.12 8.46
N PRO A 91 -0.51 -1.13 9.26
CA PRO A 91 -0.13 -1.04 10.68
C PRO A 91 -0.49 -2.26 11.52
N HIS A 92 -1.42 -3.11 11.07
CA HIS A 92 -1.99 -4.20 11.87
C HIS A 92 -1.89 -5.57 11.18
N GLY A 93 -1.07 -5.68 10.13
CA GLY A 93 -0.97 -6.91 9.35
C GLY A 93 -0.73 -6.68 7.87
N TYR A 94 -1.12 -7.68 7.08
CA TYR A 94 -0.87 -7.73 5.65
C TYR A 94 -2.16 -7.89 4.86
N ARG A 95 -2.22 -7.27 3.69
CA ARG A 95 -3.28 -7.52 2.71
C ARG A 95 -2.71 -8.22 1.49
N LEU A 96 -3.35 -9.29 1.05
CA LEU A 96 -2.90 -10.05 -0.12
C LEU A 96 -3.51 -9.49 -1.43
N PRO A 97 -2.96 -9.85 -2.59
CA PRO A 97 -3.44 -9.34 -3.89
C PRO A 97 -4.88 -9.73 -4.22
N ASP A 98 -5.43 -10.74 -3.57
CA ASP A 98 -6.84 -11.16 -3.68
C ASP A 98 -7.77 -10.40 -2.71
N GLY A 99 -7.21 -9.52 -1.89
CA GLY A 99 -7.93 -8.69 -0.91
C GLY A 99 -8.07 -9.31 0.47
N SER A 100 -7.64 -10.56 0.67
CA SER A 100 -7.63 -11.21 1.98
C SER A 100 -6.65 -10.53 2.95
N TYR A 101 -6.90 -10.69 4.25
CA TYR A 101 -6.18 -9.99 5.30
C TYR A 101 -5.59 -10.96 6.32
N ILE A 102 -4.28 -10.83 6.57
CA ILE A 102 -3.54 -11.56 7.59
C ILE A 102 -3.26 -10.59 8.74
N ARG A 103 -3.78 -10.90 9.92
CA ARG A 103 -3.57 -10.09 11.13
C ARG A 103 -2.27 -10.50 11.83
N LEU A 104 -1.52 -9.51 12.29
CA LEU A 104 -0.37 -9.67 13.20
C LEU A 104 -0.79 -9.59 14.67
#